data_AF-A0A0F9NQR7-F1
#
_entry.id   AF-A0A0F9NQR7-F1
#
_cell.length_a   1.000
_cell.length_b   1.000
_cell.length_c   1.000
_cell.angle_alpha   90.00
_cell.angle_beta   90.00
_cell.angle_gamma   90.00
#
_symmetry.space_group_name_H-M   'P 1'
#
loop_
_entity.id
_entity.type
_entity.pdbx_description
1 polymer ?
#
loop_
_entity_poly.entity_id
_entity_poly.type
_entity_poly.pdbx_seq_one_letter_code
_entity_poly.pdbx_strand_id
1 'polypeptide(L)' 'MKYRKAPNLWTLKTLQNQQEIFGCSVHIDGQWLPARPLGLDTLPNRFKLAWQVFVGKCDAVK' A
#
# COMPACT_ATOMS: atom_id res chain seq x y z
N MET A 1 -19.23 3.82 2.16
CA MET A 1 -18.52 3.07 1.09
C MET A 1 -17.71 1.98 1.76
N LYS A 2 -17.89 0.70 1.42
CA LYS A 2 -17.10 -0.40 2.04
C LYS A 2 -15.64 -0.23 1.60
N TYR A 3 -14.73 0.07 2.53
CA TYR A 3 -13.31 0.27 2.26
C TYR A 3 -12.74 -0.88 1.44
N ARG A 4 -12.45 -0.64 0.16
CA ARG A 4 -11.77 -1.65 -0.65
C ARG A 4 -10.34 -1.72 -0.13
N LYS A 5 -10.03 -2.79 0.62
CA LYS A 5 -8.65 -3.19 0.90
C LYS A 5 -7.96 -3.36 -0.45
N ALA A 6 -7.00 -2.49 -0.73
CA ALA A 6 -6.15 -2.58 -1.91
C ALA A 6 -4.74 -2.91 -1.41
N PRO A 7 -3.99 -3.76 -2.12
CA PRO A 7 -2.61 -4.04 -1.76
C PRO A 7 -1.76 -2.78 -1.89
N ASN A 8 -0.85 -2.58 -0.93
CA ASN A 8 0.16 -1.54 -0.98
C ASN A 8 1.54 -2.19 -1.23
N LEU A 9 2.41 -1.48 -1.93
CA LEU A 9 3.82 -1.85 -2.05
C LEU A 9 4.63 -0.98 -1.09
N TRP A 10 5.43 -1.63 -0.24
CA TRP A 10 6.36 -0.97 0.66
C TRP A 10 7.77 -1.47 0.37
N THR A 11 8.74 -0.56 0.31
CA THR A 11 10.15 -0.95 0.32
C THR A 11 10.68 -0.93 1.75
N LEU A 12 11.74 -1.69 2.03
CA LEU A 12 12.38 -1.67 3.36
C LEU A 12 12.81 -0.27 3.78
N LYS A 13 13.32 0.53 2.85
CA LYS A 13 13.70 1.92 3.10
C LYS A 13 12.51 2.78 3.52
N THR A 14 11.38 2.61 2.84
CA THR A 14 10.12 3.30 3.19
C THR A 14 9.64 2.89 4.57
N LEU A 15 9.81 1.62 4.96
CA LEU A 15 9.44 1.14 6.29
C LEU A 15 10.35 1.68 7.42
N GLN A 16 11.63 1.92 7.13
CA GLN A 16 12.56 2.51 8.09
C GLN A 16 12.28 4.01 8.32
N ASN A 17 11.81 4.71 7.30
CA ASN A 17 11.46 6.12 7.39
C ASN A 17 10.01 6.32 7.86
N GLN A 18 9.79 6.33 9.17
CA GLN A 18 8.46 6.59 9.75
C GLN A 18 7.80 7.88 9.24
N GLN A 19 8.60 8.92 8.93
CA GLN A 19 8.09 10.16 8.33
C GLN A 19 7.50 9.96 6.92
N GLU A 20 8.00 9.01 6.12
CA GLU A 20 7.42 8.71 4.81
C GLU A 20 6.10 7.94 4.91
N ILE A 21 5.94 7.12 5.96
CA ILE A 21 4.74 6.30 6.20
C ILE A 21 3.61 7.14 6.82
N PHE A 22 3.94 7.93 7.84
CA PHE A 22 2.95 8.69 8.63
C PHE A 22 2.86 10.16 8.24
N GLY A 23 3.81 10.70 7.48
CA GLY A 23 3.82 12.10 7.06
C GLY A 23 2.72 12.44 6.06
N CYS A 24 2.25 11.45 5.30
CA CYS A 24 1.08 11.57 4.44
C CYS A 24 -0.06 10.74 5.03
N SER A 25 -1.01 11.40 5.66
CA SER A 25 -2.21 10.77 6.20
C SER A 25 -3.47 11.37 5.56
N VAL A 26 -4.53 10.56 5.52
CA VAL A 26 -5.84 10.94 5.02
C VAL A 26 -6.87 10.70 6.13
N HIS A 27 -7.76 11.66 6.33
CA HIS A 27 -8.84 11.55 7.29
C HIS A 27 -10.07 10.94 6.63
N ILE A 28 -10.46 9.74 7.04
CA ILE A 28 -11.61 9.01 6.50
C ILE A 28 -12.41 8.39 7.64
N ASP A 29 -13.74 8.58 7.64
CA ASP A 29 -14.69 8.19 8.70
C ASP A 29 -14.19 8.44 10.14
N GLY A 30 -13.61 9.62 10.40
CA GLY A 30 -13.17 10.00 11.74
C GLY A 30 -11.84 9.38 12.19
N GLN A 31 -11.12 8.70 11.29
CA GLN A 31 -9.81 8.11 11.57
C GLN A 31 -8.74 8.67 10.64
N TRP A 32 -7.56 8.94 11.18
CA TRP A 32 -6.37 9.25 10.39
C TRP A 32 -5.69 7.95 9.97
N LEU A 33 -5.63 7.73 8.67
CA LEU A 33 -5.01 6.56 8.06
C LEU A 33 -3.82 7.00 7.21
N PRO A 34 -2.75 6.20 7.10
CA PRO A 34 -1.68 6.50 6.15
C PRO A 34 -2.25 6.54 4.73
N ALA A 35 -1.95 7.62 4.01
CA ALA A 35 -2.39 7.82 2.64
C ALA A 35 -1.73 6.78 1.73
N ARG A 36 -2.53 6.13 0.88
CA ARG A 36 -1.99 5.17 -0.10
C ARG A 36 -1.36 5.91 -1.28
N PRO A 37 -0.32 5.34 -1.92
CA PRO A 37 0.21 5.90 -3.16
C PRO A 37 -0.91 5.99 -4.22
N LEU A 38 -1.11 7.18 -4.77
CA LEU A 38 -2.00 7.41 -5.92
C LEU A 38 -1.48 6.59 -7.09
N GLY A 39 -2.18 5.51 -7.43
CA GLY A 39 -1.90 4.71 -8.63
C GLY A 39 -1.89 3.19 -8.45
N LEU A 40 -1.81 2.63 -7.24
CA LEU A 40 -1.76 1.16 -7.06
C LEU A 40 -3.13 0.48 -6.92
N ASP A 41 -4.22 1.23 -6.93
CA ASP A 41 -5.57 0.71 -6.69
C ASP A 41 -6.22 0.05 -7.93
N THR A 42 -5.66 0.29 -9.12
CA THR A 42 -6.16 -0.23 -10.40
C THR A 42 -5.97 -1.74 -10.54
N LEU A 43 -6.88 -2.40 -11.28
CA LEU A 43 -6.83 -3.85 -11.54
C LEU A 43 -5.48 -4.33 -12.14
N PRO A 44 -4.89 -3.67 -13.15
CA PRO A 44 -3.60 -4.07 -13.70
C PRO A 44 -2.49 -4.07 -12.65
N ASN A 45 -2.47 -3.08 -11.76
CA ASN A 45 -1.45 -2.98 -10.73
C ASN A 45 -1.60 -4.07 -9.66
N ARG A 46 -2.83 -4.52 -9.37
CA ARG A 46 -3.05 -5.68 -8.49
C ARG A 46 -2.45 -6.96 -9.07
N PHE A 47 -2.66 -7.22 -10.36
CA PHE A 47 -2.05 -8.38 -11.02
C PHE A 47 -0.52 -8.28 -11.08
N LYS A 48 0.01 -7.09 -11.37
CA LYS A 48 1.46 -6.83 -11.33
C LYS A 48 2.06 -7.13 -9.96
N LEU A 49 1.42 -6.67 -8.88
CA LEU A 49 1.87 -6.94 -7.51
C LEU A 49 1.78 -8.42 -7.15
N ALA A 50 0.67 -9.08 -7.48
CA ALA A 50 0.51 -10.52 -7.27
C ALA A 50 1.58 -11.33 -8.02
N TRP A 51 1.91 -10.93 -9.25
CA TRP A 51 2.97 -11.56 -10.03
C TRP A 51 4.36 -11.39 -9.41
N GLN A 52 4.64 -10.22 -8.82
CA GLN A 52 5.90 -10.00 -8.11
C GLN A 52 6.04 -10.89 -6.87
N VAL A 53 4.94 -11.16 -6.16
CA VAL A 53 4.93 -12.14 -5.07
C VAL A 53 5.17 -13.55 -5.62
N PHE A 54 4.49 -13.94 -6.70
CA PHE A 54 4.63 -15.26 -7.30
C PHE A 54 6.06 -15.57 -7.78
N VAL A 55 6.74 -14.59 -8.38
CA VAL A 55 8.14 -14.72 -8.86
C VAL A 55 9.17 -14.58 -7.72
N GLY A 56 8.72 -14.39 -6.46
CA GLY A 56 9.60 -14.27 -5.30
C GLY A 56 10.36 -12.94 -5.21
N LYS A 57 9.84 -11.87 -5.82
CA LYS A 57 10.41 -10.52 -5.75
C LYS A 57 9.87 -9.68 -4.60
N CYS A 58 8.71 -10.06 -4.05
CA CYS A 58 8.06 -9.37 -2.93
C CYS A 58 7.44 -10.37 -1.98
N ASP A 59 7.38 -10.01 -0.70
CA ASP A 59 6.66 -10.78 0.30
C ASP A 59 5.24 -10.23 0.51
N ALA A 60 4.27 -11.14 0.60
CA ALA A 60 2.90 -10.78 0.98
C ALA A 60 2.78 -10.73 2.50
N VAL A 61 2.42 -9.57 3.04
CA VAL A 61 2.26 -9.32 4.49
C VAL A 61 0.81 -8.94 4.78
N LYS A 62 0.26 -9.41 5.91
CA LYS A 62 -1.14 -9.20 6.33
C LYS A 62 -1.30 -8.06 7.35
#